data_AF-A0A0F5IUC3-F1
#
_entry.id   AF-A0A0F5IUC3-F1
#
_cell.length_a   1.000
_cell.length_b   1.000
_cell.length_c   1.000
_cell.angle_alpha   90.00
_cell.angle_beta   90.00
_cell.angle_gamma   90.00
#
_symmetry.space_group_name_H-M   'P 1'
#
loop_
_entity.id
_entity.type
_entity.pdbx_description
1 polymer ?
#
loop_
_entity_poly.entity_id
_entity_poly.type
_entity_poly.pdbx_seq_one_letter_code
_entity_poly.pdbx_strand_id
1 'polypeptide(L)'
;MVSIGRNLETKGVIMALLTLVLMNISCEDKIDNPAVNPSEGKTVEVSLHIGFADEADGYTVATKSGTSTGKGAFSYELQPNAMTKGDVSVKPDLLYNLEIQQYDQSGKRIGGMPSAVMQQATGSAITLSLVENPDCQLVIVAWGDGNTSPRLGTGNTLEAVQKLSIDASIINNIP
;
A
#
# COMPACT_ATOMS: atom_id res chain seq x y z
N MET A 1 29.64 57.00 -42.90
CA MET A 1 29.44 55.86 -41.97
C MET A 1 30.60 54.89 -42.12
N VAL A 2 31.31 54.65 -41.00
CA VAL A 2 31.99 53.41 -40.54
C VAL A 2 32.90 52.70 -41.55
N SER A 3 34.21 52.96 -41.55
CA SER A 3 35.32 52.48 -40.67
C SER A 3 35.93 51.14 -41.09
N ILE A 4 37.18 51.29 -41.55
CA ILE A 4 38.18 50.31 -41.97
C ILE A 4 38.94 49.78 -40.74
N GLY A 5 39.40 48.53 -40.82
CA GLY A 5 40.74 48.19 -40.33
C GLY A 5 40.84 47.10 -39.27
N ARG A 6 41.14 45.88 -39.72
CA ARG A 6 41.81 44.83 -38.93
C ARG A 6 43.31 45.14 -38.90
N ASN A 7 44.00 44.87 -37.78
CA ASN A 7 45.41 44.48 -37.82
C ASN A 7 45.83 43.63 -36.61
N LEU A 8 46.29 42.42 -36.93
CA LEU A 8 47.30 41.59 -36.28
C LEU A 8 48.60 42.43 -36.09
N GLU A 9 49.65 42.13 -35.34
CA GLU A 9 50.19 40.97 -34.64
C GLU A 9 51.39 41.48 -33.80
N THR A 10 51.65 40.83 -32.67
CA THR A 10 52.95 40.34 -32.18
C THR A 10 54.21 41.23 -32.33
N LYS A 11 54.81 41.64 -31.19
CA LYS A 11 56.27 41.78 -31.04
C LYS A 11 56.72 41.93 -29.57
N GLY A 12 57.47 40.93 -29.09
CA GLY A 12 58.71 41.11 -28.31
C GLY A 12 58.65 41.58 -26.84
N VAL A 13 58.71 40.61 -25.92
CA VAL A 13 59.60 40.48 -24.74
C VAL A 13 60.07 41.78 -24.03
N ILE A 14 59.84 41.90 -22.70
CA ILE A 14 60.79 42.41 -21.68
C ILE A 14 60.31 42.02 -20.25
N MET A 15 61.14 41.20 -19.60
CA MET A 15 61.61 41.21 -18.19
C MET A 15 60.63 41.32 -17.00
N ALA A 16 60.55 40.19 -16.28
CA ALA A 16 60.54 39.98 -14.82
C ALA A 16 60.39 41.19 -13.86
N LEU A 17 59.54 41.03 -12.84
CA LEU A 17 59.90 41.29 -11.44
C LEU A 17 58.87 40.71 -10.44
N LEU A 18 59.44 40.05 -9.42
CA LEU A 18 58.85 39.44 -8.21
C LEU A 18 57.82 40.31 -7.46
N THR A 19 56.86 39.64 -6.80
CA THR A 19 56.33 39.83 -5.42
C THR A 19 54.94 39.18 -5.34
N LEU A 20 54.42 38.59 -4.26
CA LEU A 20 54.89 38.07 -2.99
C LEU A 20 53.75 37.13 -2.53
N VAL A 21 54.10 36.00 -1.93
CA VAL A 21 53.22 34.95 -1.41
C VAL A 21 52.10 35.50 -0.52
N LEU A 22 50.86 35.05 -0.75
CA LEU A 22 49.84 34.91 0.30
C LEU A 22 49.32 33.48 0.25
N MET A 23 49.81 32.67 1.20
CA MET A 23 49.18 31.42 1.56
C MET A 23 47.86 31.75 2.25
N ASN A 24 46.74 31.54 1.55
CA ASN A 24 45.48 31.27 2.22
C ASN A 24 45.26 29.78 2.14
N ILE A 25 45.29 29.16 3.32
CA ILE A 25 44.79 27.81 3.56
C ILE A 25 43.33 27.83 3.11
N SER A 26 43.04 27.25 1.96
CA SER A 26 41.67 26.93 1.59
C SER A 26 41.29 25.75 2.47
N CYS A 27 40.55 26.00 3.56
CA CYS A 27 39.72 24.97 4.14
C CYS A 27 38.86 24.43 3.00
N GLU A 28 38.90 23.11 2.81
CA GLU A 28 38.07 22.39 1.87
C GLU A 28 36.60 22.58 2.30
N ASP A 29 35.97 23.68 1.87
CA ASP A 29 34.52 23.86 2.00
C ASP A 29 33.88 22.91 1.00
N LYS A 30 33.73 21.68 1.45
CA LYS A 30 32.87 20.70 0.84
C LYS A 30 31.46 21.28 0.90
N ILE A 31 31.02 21.87 -0.21
CA ILE A 31 29.60 22.21 -0.40
C ILE A 31 28.87 20.87 -0.49
N ASP A 32 28.48 20.31 0.65
CA ASP A 32 27.44 19.31 0.67
C ASP A 32 26.18 20.02 0.17
N ASN A 33 25.77 19.70 -1.06
CA ASN A 33 24.41 19.99 -1.50
C ASN A 33 23.47 19.58 -0.37
N PRO A 34 22.55 20.45 0.09
CA PRO A 34 21.53 20.00 1.01
C PRO A 34 20.79 18.89 0.29
N ALA A 35 20.86 17.68 0.83
CA ALA A 35 19.94 16.64 0.45
C ALA A 35 18.55 17.25 0.61
N VAL A 36 17.87 17.50 -0.51
CA VAL A 36 16.45 17.75 -0.52
C VAL A 36 15.85 16.42 -0.09
N ASN A 37 15.77 16.20 1.21
CA ASN A 37 14.89 15.20 1.77
C ASN A 37 13.50 15.72 1.43
N PRO A 38 12.73 15.10 0.51
CA PRO A 38 11.31 15.37 0.49
C PRO A 38 10.87 15.05 1.91
N SER A 39 10.33 16.05 2.62
CA SER A 39 9.87 15.92 4.00
C SER A 39 9.21 14.56 4.17
N GLU A 40 9.92 13.60 4.77
CA GLU A 40 9.33 12.33 5.14
C GLU A 40 8.23 12.72 6.12
N GLY A 41 6.99 12.67 5.63
CA GLY A 41 5.83 13.00 6.46
C GLY A 41 5.91 12.17 7.72
N LYS A 42 5.51 12.75 8.86
CA LYS A 42 5.55 12.05 10.14
C LYS A 42 4.89 10.68 9.98
N THR A 43 5.63 9.62 10.29
CA THR A 43 5.14 8.25 10.24
C THR A 43 4.70 7.80 11.62
N VAL A 44 3.75 6.88 11.65
CA VAL A 44 3.19 6.25 12.85
C VAL A 44 3.37 4.76 12.71
N GLU A 45 3.98 4.14 13.71
CA GLU A 45 4.04 2.68 13.80
C GLU A 45 2.68 2.15 14.27
N VAL A 46 2.13 1.21 13.51
CA VAL A 46 0.84 0.57 13.77
C VAL A 46 1.05 -0.94 13.82
N SER A 47 0.48 -1.57 14.85
CA SER A 47 0.42 -3.03 14.96
C SER A 47 -1.02 -3.50 14.76
N LEU A 48 -1.22 -4.40 13.79
CA LEU A 48 -2.52 -5.00 13.49
C LEU A 48 -2.50 -6.49 13.80
N HIS A 49 -3.60 -7.00 14.36
CA HIS A 49 -3.84 -8.42 14.54
C HIS A 49 -5.06 -8.82 13.72
N ILE A 50 -4.86 -9.63 12.68
CA ILE A 50 -5.92 -10.08 11.78
C ILE A 50 -6.16 -11.57 12.03
N GLY A 51 -7.34 -11.90 12.54
CA GLY A 51 -7.75 -13.28 12.79
C GLY A 51 -9.16 -13.53 12.26
N PHE A 52 -9.51 -14.81 12.17
CA PHE A 52 -10.85 -15.25 11.80
C PHE A 52 -11.63 -15.59 13.06
N ALA A 53 -12.84 -15.05 13.18
CA ALA A 53 -13.73 -15.40 14.28
C ALA A 53 -14.17 -16.85 14.18
N ASP A 54 -14.57 -17.43 15.31
CA ASP A 54 -15.24 -18.72 15.31
C ASP A 54 -16.53 -18.66 14.50
N GLU A 55 -16.81 -19.73 13.76
CA GLU A 55 -18.02 -19.82 12.98
C GLU A 55 -19.23 -19.99 13.90
N ALA A 56 -20.11 -18.98 13.93
CA ALA A 56 -21.44 -19.10 14.50
C ALA A 56 -22.44 -19.29 13.35
N ASP A 57 -23.22 -20.36 13.39
CA ASP A 57 -24.34 -20.52 12.47
C ASP A 57 -25.34 -19.37 12.71
N GLY A 58 -25.70 -18.64 11.66
CA GLY A 58 -26.66 -17.54 11.72
C GLY A 58 -28.05 -17.97 12.21
N TYR A 59 -28.34 -19.26 12.22
CA TYR A 59 -29.55 -19.84 12.82
C TYR A 59 -29.51 -19.96 14.35
N THR A 60 -28.32 -19.89 14.96
CA THR A 60 -28.18 -19.87 16.44
C THR A 60 -28.60 -18.55 17.07
N VAL A 61 -28.88 -17.52 16.25
CA VAL A 61 -29.54 -16.30 16.73
C VAL A 61 -30.93 -16.69 17.21
N ALA A 62 -31.18 -16.55 18.51
CA ALA A 62 -32.37 -16.98 19.23
C ALA A 62 -33.70 -16.31 18.79
N THR A 63 -33.79 -15.77 17.58
CA THR A 63 -35.02 -15.27 16.97
C THR A 63 -35.75 -16.43 16.31
N LYS A 64 -36.15 -17.44 17.11
CA LYS A 64 -37.19 -18.38 16.69
C LYS A 64 -38.50 -17.60 16.52
N SER A 65 -38.75 -17.05 15.34
CA SER A 65 -40.11 -16.66 14.97
C SER A 65 -40.92 -17.95 14.84
N GLY A 66 -41.86 -18.15 15.76
CA GLY A 66 -42.69 -19.36 15.83
C GLY A 66 -43.36 -19.66 14.49
N THR A 67 -43.43 -20.94 14.16
CA THR A 67 -44.20 -21.46 13.02
C THR A 67 -45.64 -20.96 13.11
N SER A 68 -46.09 -20.13 12.15
CA SER A 68 -47.52 -19.80 12.06
C SER A 68 -48.27 -20.99 11.48
N THR A 69 -48.77 -21.89 12.32
CA THR A 69 -49.69 -22.96 11.91
C THR A 69 -51.14 -22.46 11.72
N GLY A 70 -51.34 -21.15 11.57
CA GLY A 70 -52.64 -20.51 11.38
C GLY A 70 -53.03 -20.43 9.91
N LYS A 71 -54.19 -20.98 9.56
CA LYS A 71 -54.87 -20.94 8.25
C LYS A 71 -55.05 -19.52 7.67
N GLY A 72 -54.00 -18.91 7.15
CA GLY A 72 -54.04 -17.66 6.38
C GLY A 72 -53.71 -17.91 4.90
N ALA A 73 -54.06 -16.97 4.02
CA ALA A 73 -53.84 -17.04 2.57
C ALA A 73 -52.36 -17.16 2.13
N PHE A 74 -51.43 -17.02 3.08
CA PHE A 74 -50.00 -17.25 2.90
C PHE A 74 -49.52 -18.28 3.93
N SER A 75 -49.21 -19.47 3.46
CA SER A 75 -48.50 -20.51 4.22
C SER A 75 -47.03 -20.52 3.80
N TYR A 76 -46.11 -20.56 4.75
CA TYR A 76 -44.70 -20.85 4.49
C TYR A 76 -44.32 -22.14 5.21
N GLU A 77 -43.60 -23.02 4.52
CA GLU A 77 -42.99 -24.21 5.12
C GLU A 77 -41.50 -23.95 5.29
N LEU A 78 -40.98 -24.25 6.48
CA LEU A 78 -39.54 -24.25 6.71
C LEU A 78 -38.95 -25.41 5.90
N GLN A 79 -38.22 -25.08 4.83
CA GLN A 79 -37.48 -26.06 4.05
C GLN A 79 -36.38 -26.70 4.93
N PRO A 80 -36.10 -28.00 4.77
CA PRO A 80 -34.99 -28.66 5.44
C PRO A 80 -33.66 -27.94 5.13
N ASN A 81 -32.97 -27.57 6.21
CA ASN A 81 -31.51 -27.35 6.32
C ASN A 81 -30.69 -27.46 5.02
N ALA A 82 -30.74 -26.45 4.16
CA ALA A 82 -29.61 -26.23 3.27
C ALA A 82 -28.46 -25.76 4.19
N MET A 83 -27.55 -26.67 4.53
CA MET A 83 -26.23 -26.29 5.04
C MET A 83 -25.57 -25.53 3.89
N THR A 84 -25.74 -24.21 3.87
CA THR A 84 -25.15 -23.36 2.82
C THR A 84 -23.66 -23.11 3.05
N LYS A 85 -23.09 -23.73 4.09
CA LYS A 85 -21.67 -23.67 4.44
C LYS A 85 -21.09 -25.08 4.47
N GLY A 86 -19.89 -25.21 3.92
CA GLY A 86 -19.05 -26.40 4.09
C GLY A 86 -18.80 -26.68 5.57
N ASP A 87 -18.26 -27.86 5.86
CA ASP A 87 -17.98 -28.35 7.21
C ASP A 87 -17.40 -27.25 8.13
N VAL A 88 -17.87 -27.18 9.38
CA VAL A 88 -17.61 -26.12 10.40
C VAL A 88 -16.12 -26.02 10.80
N SER A 89 -15.26 -26.78 10.12
CA SER A 89 -13.83 -26.94 10.37
C SER A 89 -12.94 -26.16 9.39
N VAL A 90 -13.47 -25.57 8.32
CA VAL A 90 -12.63 -24.92 7.29
C VAL A 90 -12.42 -23.44 7.62
N LYS A 91 -11.41 -23.17 8.44
CA LYS A 91 -10.84 -21.82 8.62
C LYS A 91 -9.60 -21.66 7.75
N PRO A 92 -9.34 -20.45 7.20
CA PRO A 92 -8.05 -20.18 6.60
C PRO A 92 -6.94 -20.35 7.65
N ASP A 93 -5.88 -21.04 7.27
CA ASP A 93 -4.70 -21.28 8.09
C ASP A 93 -3.77 -20.07 8.13
N LEU A 94 -3.57 -19.43 6.97
CA LEU A 94 -2.71 -18.26 6.79
C LEU A 94 -3.41 -17.16 5.98
N LEU A 95 -2.88 -15.94 6.10
CA LEU A 95 -3.15 -14.85 5.18
C LEU A 95 -2.13 -14.93 4.05
N TYR A 96 -2.53 -15.57 2.96
CA TYR A 96 -1.68 -15.71 1.78
C TYR A 96 -1.67 -14.45 0.94
N ASN A 97 -0.49 -14.11 0.42
CA ASN A 97 -0.29 -12.98 -0.46
C ASN A 97 -0.86 -11.67 0.13
N LEU A 98 -0.63 -11.42 1.41
CA LEU A 98 -1.17 -10.25 2.11
C LEU A 98 -0.56 -8.95 1.58
N GLU A 99 -1.42 -8.00 1.20
CA GLU A 99 -1.06 -6.62 0.90
C GLU A 99 -1.87 -5.66 1.78
N ILE A 100 -1.20 -4.63 2.30
CA ILE A 100 -1.82 -3.55 3.06
C ILE A 100 -1.36 -2.23 2.47
N GLN A 101 -2.29 -1.41 1.99
CA GLN A 101 -1.99 -0.10 1.39
C GLN A 101 -2.82 0.99 2.04
N GLN A 102 -2.23 2.17 2.19
CA GLN A 102 -2.87 3.35 2.77
C GLN A 102 -3.07 4.40 1.68
N TYR A 103 -4.28 4.95 1.60
CA TYR A 103 -4.70 5.98 0.66
C TYR A 103 -5.15 7.24 1.39
N ASP A 104 -4.89 8.42 0.84
CA ASP A 104 -5.50 9.66 1.33
C ASP A 104 -6.97 9.80 0.88
N GLN A 105 -7.64 10.86 1.32
CA GLN A 105 -9.02 11.16 0.94
C GLN A 105 -9.24 11.29 -0.58
N SER A 106 -8.21 11.64 -1.35
CA SER A 106 -8.29 11.73 -2.82
C SER A 106 -8.17 10.36 -3.51
N GLY A 107 -7.86 9.30 -2.75
CA GLY A 107 -7.60 7.98 -3.27
C GLY A 107 -6.17 7.81 -3.83
N LYS A 108 -5.25 8.73 -3.53
CA LYS A 108 -3.83 8.57 -3.84
C LYS A 108 -3.16 7.74 -2.75
N ARG A 109 -2.34 6.78 -3.15
CA ARG A 109 -1.57 5.98 -2.19
C ARG A 109 -0.53 6.85 -1.48
N ILE A 110 -0.52 6.79 -0.16
CA ILE A 110 0.40 7.52 0.71
C ILE A 110 1.30 6.61 1.55
N GLY A 111 0.97 5.33 1.72
CA GLY A 111 1.74 4.42 2.56
C GLY A 111 1.33 2.96 2.42
N GLY A 112 1.86 2.11 3.30
CA GLY A 112 1.60 0.68 3.35
C GLY A 112 2.80 -0.18 2.94
N MET A 113 2.55 -1.46 2.69
CA MET A 113 3.57 -2.45 2.38
C MET A 113 4.26 -2.18 1.04
N PRO A 114 5.59 -2.38 0.94
CA PRO A 114 6.31 -2.23 -0.32
C PRO A 114 6.04 -3.39 -1.30
N SER A 115 5.66 -4.55 -0.78
CA SER A 115 5.38 -5.77 -1.54
C SER A 115 4.45 -6.69 -0.76
N ALA A 116 3.81 -7.62 -1.45
CA ALA A 116 2.98 -8.64 -0.81
C ALA A 116 3.80 -9.56 0.09
N VAL A 117 3.24 -9.92 1.24
CA VAL A 117 3.77 -10.95 2.13
C VAL A 117 3.16 -12.29 1.73
N MET A 118 3.99 -13.23 1.26
CA MET A 118 3.49 -14.49 0.69
C MET A 118 2.68 -15.31 1.68
N GLN A 119 3.10 -15.34 2.94
CA GLN A 119 2.45 -16.10 4.00
C GLN A 119 2.56 -15.31 5.30
N GLN A 120 1.42 -14.97 5.89
CA GLN A 120 1.33 -14.31 7.19
C GLN A 120 0.45 -15.15 8.12
N ALA A 121 0.96 -15.49 9.29
CA ALA A 121 0.20 -16.23 10.29
C ALA A 121 -1.01 -15.43 10.77
N THR A 122 -2.16 -16.11 10.89
CA THR A 122 -3.38 -15.54 11.44
C THR A 122 -3.20 -15.21 12.92
N GLY A 123 -3.85 -14.14 13.39
CA GLY A 123 -3.78 -13.64 14.78
C GLY A 123 -2.43 -13.04 15.20
N SER A 124 -1.39 -13.19 14.38
CA SER A 124 -0.06 -12.62 14.65
C SER A 124 -0.02 -11.13 14.40
N ALA A 125 0.85 -10.43 15.14
CA ALA A 125 1.07 -9.00 14.97
C ALA A 125 1.69 -8.70 13.59
N ILE A 126 1.12 -7.72 12.89
CA ILE A 126 1.63 -7.16 11.65
C ILE A 126 2.00 -5.71 11.95
N THR A 127 3.29 -5.40 11.95
CA THR A 127 3.79 -4.05 12.22
C THR A 127 4.03 -3.31 10.91
N LEU A 128 3.46 -2.11 10.79
CA LEU A 128 3.64 -1.21 9.64
C LEU A 128 3.97 0.20 10.10
N SER A 129 4.84 0.87 9.36
CA SER A 129 4.99 2.32 9.43
C SER A 129 4.04 2.96 8.42
N LEU A 130 2.98 3.59 8.90
CA LEU A 130 1.99 4.31 8.08
C LEU A 130 2.25 5.81 8.14
N VAL A 131 1.78 6.55 7.13
CA VAL A 131 1.88 8.01 7.14
C VAL A 131 0.80 8.57 8.06
N GLU A 132 1.16 9.50 8.95
CA GLU A 132 0.19 10.21 9.78
C GLU A 132 -0.75 11.02 8.88
N ASN A 133 -2.00 10.59 8.82
CA ASN A 133 -3.05 11.28 8.08
C ASN A 133 -4.40 11.02 8.76
N PRO A 134 -5.09 12.06 9.26
CA PRO A 134 -6.36 11.89 9.96
C PRO A 134 -7.49 11.41 9.05
N ASP A 135 -7.39 11.67 7.74
CA ASP A 135 -8.40 11.37 6.73
C ASP A 135 -7.82 10.42 5.68
N CYS A 136 -7.47 9.21 6.11
CA CYS A 136 -6.95 8.15 5.25
C CYS A 136 -7.80 6.88 5.28
N GLN A 137 -7.60 6.05 4.26
CA GLN A 137 -8.27 4.78 4.06
C GLN A 137 -7.21 3.68 4.03
N LEU A 138 -7.42 2.63 4.81
CA LEU A 138 -6.55 1.46 4.83
C LEU A 138 -7.24 0.33 4.06
N VAL A 139 -6.56 -0.21 3.06
CA VAL A 139 -7.02 -1.37 2.28
C VAL A 139 -6.14 -2.55 2.60
N ILE A 140 -6.76 -3.64 3.02
CA ILE A 140 -6.11 -4.89 3.44
C ILE A 140 -6.68 -6.00 2.58
N VAL A 141 -5.83 -6.73 1.84
CA VAL A 141 -6.26 -7.85 1.00
C VAL A 141 -5.31 -9.02 1.19
N ALA A 142 -5.87 -10.18 1.55
CA ALA A 142 -5.19 -11.47 1.42
C ALA A 142 -5.74 -12.15 0.16
N TRP A 143 -4.91 -12.32 -0.86
CA TRP A 143 -5.36 -12.80 -2.18
C TRP A 143 -5.62 -14.32 -2.24
N GLY A 144 -5.24 -15.07 -1.21
CA GLY A 144 -5.32 -16.53 -1.19
C GLY A 144 -4.08 -17.20 -1.79
N ASP A 145 -3.91 -18.50 -1.55
CA ASP A 145 -2.75 -19.26 -1.99
C ASP A 145 -2.68 -19.37 -3.52
N GLY A 146 -1.47 -19.30 -4.09
CA GLY A 146 -1.24 -19.32 -5.54
C GLY A 146 -1.71 -18.07 -6.32
N ASN A 147 -2.55 -17.22 -5.73
CA ASN A 147 -3.12 -16.05 -6.40
C ASN A 147 -2.13 -14.88 -6.43
N THR A 148 -1.44 -14.71 -7.56
CA THR A 148 -0.44 -13.65 -7.78
C THR A 148 -0.96 -12.40 -8.48
N SER A 149 -2.19 -12.44 -8.99
CA SER A 149 -2.85 -11.34 -9.68
C SER A 149 -4.36 -11.41 -9.45
N PRO A 150 -5.07 -10.28 -9.30
CA PRO A 150 -4.54 -8.91 -9.29
C PRO A 150 -3.77 -8.55 -8.01
N ARG A 151 -3.23 -7.33 -7.95
CA ARG A 151 -2.44 -6.80 -6.84
C ARG A 151 -2.85 -5.37 -6.50
N LEU A 152 -2.81 -5.01 -5.22
CA LEU A 152 -2.96 -3.62 -4.79
C LEU A 152 -1.81 -2.79 -5.35
N GLY A 153 -0.58 -3.28 -5.21
CA GLY A 153 0.61 -2.62 -5.72
C GLY A 153 0.87 -1.25 -5.09
N THR A 154 2.03 -0.67 -5.42
CA THR A 154 2.45 0.63 -4.88
C THR A 154 2.12 1.81 -5.79
N GLY A 155 1.64 1.55 -7.01
CA GLY A 155 1.34 2.57 -8.03
C GLY A 155 -0.14 2.78 -8.34
N ASN A 156 -1.04 1.98 -7.79
CA ASN A 156 -2.47 2.09 -8.08
C ASN A 156 -3.15 3.14 -7.20
N THR A 157 -4.16 3.82 -7.75
CA THR A 157 -5.10 4.63 -6.98
C THR A 157 -6.16 3.74 -6.32
N LEU A 158 -6.86 4.28 -5.32
CA LEU A 158 -7.98 3.58 -4.69
C LEU A 158 -9.08 3.24 -5.71
N GLU A 159 -9.37 4.14 -6.66
CA GLU A 159 -10.34 3.89 -7.73
C GLU A 159 -9.93 2.70 -8.61
N ALA A 160 -8.65 2.58 -8.95
CA ALA A 160 -8.14 1.44 -9.71
C ALA A 160 -8.24 0.14 -8.90
N VAL A 161 -7.92 0.20 -7.61
CA VAL A 161 -8.05 -0.94 -6.69
C VAL A 161 -9.49 -1.42 -6.55
N GLN A 162 -10.46 -0.50 -6.46
CA GLN A 162 -11.89 -0.84 -6.36
C GLN A 162 -12.44 -1.54 -7.60
N LYS A 163 -11.76 -1.43 -8.74
CA LYS A 163 -12.13 -2.10 -10.00
C LYS A 163 -11.46 -3.46 -10.17
N LEU A 164 -10.59 -3.87 -9.24
CA LEU A 164 -9.98 -5.18 -9.28
C LEU A 164 -11.04 -6.26 -9.10
N SER A 165 -10.96 -7.29 -9.93
CA SER A 165 -11.83 -8.46 -9.87
C SER A 165 -11.00 -9.72 -9.99
N ILE A 166 -11.45 -10.78 -9.33
CA ILE A 166 -10.94 -12.13 -9.50
C ILE A 166 -11.96 -12.91 -10.32
N ASP A 167 -11.49 -13.80 -11.17
CA ASP A 167 -12.37 -14.68 -11.94
C ASP A 167 -13.12 -15.62 -10.98
N ALA A 168 -14.43 -15.79 -11.19
CA ALA A 168 -15.26 -16.61 -10.33
C ALA A 168 -14.80 -18.09 -10.27
N SER A 169 -14.09 -18.58 -11.29
CA SER A 169 -13.50 -19.92 -11.30
C SER A 169 -12.51 -20.14 -10.16
N ILE A 170 -11.80 -19.11 -9.70
CA ILE A 170 -10.90 -19.20 -8.56
C ILE A 170 -11.67 -19.57 -7.28
N ILE A 171 -12.87 -19.01 -7.11
CA ILE A 171 -13.73 -19.27 -5.95
C ILE A 171 -14.45 -20.62 -6.12
N ASN A 172 -14.95 -20.92 -7.33
CA ASN A 172 -15.69 -22.15 -7.59
C ASN A 172 -14.83 -23.43 -7.48
N ASN A 173 -13.51 -23.30 -7.53
CA ASN A 173 -12.57 -24.40 -7.36
C ASN A 173 -12.11 -24.58 -5.91
N ILE A 174 -12.58 -23.75 -4.97
CA ILE A 174 -12.34 -23.98 -3.54
C ILE A 174 -13.15 -25.22 -3.13
N PRO A 175 -12.49 -26.25 -2.57
CA PRO A 175 -13.13 -27.54 -2.24
C PRO A 175 -14.23 -27.43 -1.19
#